data_AF-A0A345H2U9-F1
#
_entry.id   AF-A0A345H2U9-F1
#
_cell.length_a   1.000
_cell.length_b   1.000
_cell.length_c   1.000
_cell.angle_alpha   90.00
_cell.angle_beta   90.00
_cell.angle_gamma   90.00
#
_symmetry.space_group_name_H-M   'P 1'
#
loop_
_entity.id
_entity.type
_entity.pdbx_description
1 polymer ?
#
loop_
_entity_poly.entity_id
_entity_poly.type
_entity_poly.pdbx_seq_one_letter_code
_entity_poly.pdbx_strand_id
1 'polypeptide(L)'
;MLHYRIAERGKMHALDKNYKEALRHYKEAMKMSQQEKDSELFFQHYSQCVMETLELSGAHDQVIDFCENYRSFLKEKEQNVLVRKHNAFVSERQAIQHVLREEQDEAKSLLQDVQKDLGRGKQPITDELLGWLQRGYKVNRDQLTRLQKKHNYFIVRKESVNPKIAMDLPEGISPF
;
A
#
# COMPACT_ATOMS: atom_id res chain seq x y z
N MET A 1 -12.24 4.98 17.82
CA MET A 1 -11.33 4.28 18.79
C MET A 1 -11.22 2.75 18.60
N LEU A 2 -12.33 2.03 18.38
CA LEU A 2 -12.32 0.56 18.24
C LEU A 2 -11.55 0.06 17.01
N HIS A 3 -11.78 0.69 15.85
CA HIS A 3 -11.13 0.37 14.57
C HIS A 3 -9.59 0.34 14.65
N TYR A 4 -8.99 1.25 15.42
CA TYR A 4 -7.54 1.30 15.63
C TYR A 4 -6.98 0.05 16.31
N ARG A 5 -7.68 -0.46 17.33
CA ARG A 5 -7.26 -1.67 18.06
C ARG A 5 -7.35 -2.92 17.19
N ILE A 6 -8.39 -3.00 16.36
CA ILE A 6 -8.58 -4.08 15.38
C ILE A 6 -7.50 -4.03 14.29
N ALA A 7 -7.21 -2.85 13.74
CA ALA A 7 -6.12 -2.69 12.79
C ALA A 7 -4.76 -3.05 13.41
N GLU A 8 -4.54 -2.73 14.69
CA GLU A 8 -3.32 -3.10 15.39
C GLU A 8 -3.13 -4.63 15.49
N ARG A 9 -4.23 -5.38 15.71
CA ARG A 9 -4.20 -6.85 15.62
C ARG A 9 -3.92 -7.34 14.21
N GLY A 10 -4.49 -6.68 13.20
CA GLY A 10 -4.18 -6.96 11.79
C GLY A 10 -2.69 -6.87 11.47
N LYS A 11 -1.99 -5.87 12.03
CA LYS A 11 -0.53 -5.74 11.90
C LYS A 11 0.24 -6.89 12.51
N MET A 12 -0.20 -7.39 13.67
CA MET A 12 0.40 -8.57 14.28
C MET A 12 0.27 -9.79 13.37
N HIS A 13 -0.93 -10.05 12.84
CA HIS A 13 -1.14 -11.13 11.88
C HIS A 13 -0.28 -11.00 10.62
N ALA A 14 -0.10 -9.77 10.11
CA ALA A 14 0.76 -9.53 8.95
C ALA A 14 2.23 -9.87 9.24
N LEU A 15 2.74 -9.48 10.43
CA LEU A 15 4.09 -9.83 10.87
C LEU A 15 4.28 -11.35 11.06
N ASP A 16 3.23 -12.04 11.48
CA ASP A 16 3.20 -13.50 11.62
C ASP A 16 2.95 -14.24 10.29
N LYS A 17 2.91 -13.50 9.16
CA LYS A 17 2.59 -14.00 7.81
C LYS A 17 1.20 -14.65 7.70
N ASN A 18 0.31 -14.40 8.67
CA ASN A 18 -1.10 -14.75 8.60
C ASN A 18 -1.87 -13.68 7.81
N TYR A 19 -1.58 -13.60 6.51
CA TYR A 19 -2.10 -12.53 5.65
C TYR A 19 -3.62 -12.56 5.53
N LYS A 20 -4.25 -13.74 5.57
CA LYS A 20 -5.70 -13.88 5.53
C LYS A 20 -6.35 -13.16 6.72
N GLU A 21 -5.87 -13.41 7.94
CA GLU A 21 -6.40 -12.75 9.13
C GLU A 21 -6.05 -11.26 9.17
N ALA A 22 -4.86 -10.89 8.72
CA ALA A 22 -4.48 -9.48 8.62
C ALA A 22 -5.47 -8.69 7.74
N LEU A 23 -5.76 -9.19 6.53
CA LEU A 23 -6.73 -8.57 5.62
C LEU A 23 -8.13 -8.49 6.21
N ARG A 24 -8.57 -9.53 6.94
CA ARG A 24 -9.87 -9.54 7.62
C ARG A 24 -9.97 -8.40 8.64
N HIS A 25 -8.93 -8.20 9.45
CA HIS A 25 -8.88 -7.12 10.43
C HIS A 25 -8.84 -5.74 9.79
N TYR A 26 -8.02 -5.53 8.75
CA TYR A 26 -7.94 -4.22 8.09
C TYR A 26 -9.22 -3.84 7.37
N LYS A 27 -9.87 -4.79 6.68
CA LYS A 27 -11.15 -4.56 6.01
C LYS A 27 -12.21 -4.09 7.00
N GLU A 28 -12.25 -4.71 8.18
CA GLU A 28 -13.21 -4.32 9.21
C GLU A 28 -12.86 -2.96 9.83
N ALA A 29 -11.59 -2.71 10.14
CA ALA A 29 -11.13 -1.41 10.61
C ALA A 29 -11.47 -0.28 9.63
N MET A 30 -11.35 -0.52 8.32
CA MET A 30 -11.75 0.43 7.28
C MET A 30 -13.24 0.74 7.32
N LYS A 31 -14.11 -0.28 7.37
CA LYS A 31 -15.56 -0.07 7.48
C LYS A 31 -15.93 0.75 8.71
N MET A 32 -15.36 0.41 9.86
CA MET A 32 -15.61 1.12 11.11
C MET A 32 -15.10 2.57 11.06
N SER A 33 -13.98 2.84 10.39
CA SER A 33 -13.43 4.21 10.30
C SER A 33 -14.28 5.17 9.47
N GLN A 34 -15.14 4.68 8.58
CA GLN A 34 -16.00 5.54 7.75
C GLN A 34 -17.00 6.37 8.56
N GLN A 35 -17.27 5.98 9.81
CA GLN A 35 -18.22 6.65 10.71
C GLN A 35 -17.55 7.73 11.59
N GLU A 36 -16.23 7.91 11.51
CA GLU A 36 -15.44 8.79 12.37
C GLU A 36 -15.11 10.13 11.68
N LYS A 37 -14.91 11.21 12.46
CA LYS A 37 -14.61 12.56 11.93
C LYS A 37 -13.32 12.63 11.10
N ASP A 38 -12.28 11.89 11.49
CA ASP A 38 -10.99 11.82 10.79
C ASP A 38 -10.89 10.57 9.88
N SER A 39 -12.03 10.12 9.35
CA SER A 39 -12.16 8.88 8.57
C SER A 39 -11.12 8.76 7.45
N GLU A 40 -10.74 9.87 6.81
CA GLU A 40 -9.83 9.87 5.68
C GLU A 40 -8.41 9.43 6.05
N LEU A 41 -7.82 9.95 7.13
CA LEU A 41 -6.46 9.56 7.54
C LEU A 41 -6.40 8.08 7.93
N PHE A 42 -7.42 7.59 8.65
CA PHE A 42 -7.51 6.18 9.01
C PHE A 42 -7.71 5.29 7.78
N PHE A 43 -8.59 5.69 6.87
CA PHE A 43 -8.83 4.97 5.63
C PHE A 43 -7.56 4.89 4.77
N GLN A 44 -6.81 5.99 4.63
CA GLN A 44 -5.52 5.99 3.95
C GLN A 44 -4.53 5.01 4.59
N HIS A 45 -4.34 5.10 5.92
CA HIS A 45 -3.43 4.21 6.65
C HIS A 45 -3.81 2.73 6.52
N TYR A 46 -5.09 2.40 6.65
CA TYR A 46 -5.56 1.01 6.52
C TYR A 46 -5.46 0.50 5.09
N SER A 47 -5.73 1.32 4.08
CA SER A 47 -5.48 0.97 2.67
C SER A 47 -4.01 0.64 2.43
N GLN A 48 -3.07 1.39 3.03
CA GLN A 48 -1.64 1.07 2.95
C GLN A 48 -1.33 -0.29 3.58
N CYS A 49 -1.92 -0.61 4.73
CA CYS A 49 -1.76 -1.91 5.39
C CYS A 49 -2.34 -3.07 4.54
N VAL A 50 -3.48 -2.85 3.88
CA VAL A 50 -4.10 -3.82 2.96
C VAL A 50 -3.19 -4.08 1.76
N MET A 51 -2.75 -3.02 1.06
CA MET A 51 -1.84 -3.15 -0.09
C MET A 51 -0.58 -3.91 0.29
N GLU A 52 0.08 -3.52 1.39
CA GLU A 52 1.27 -4.20 1.89
C GLU A 52 1.05 -5.68 2.16
N THR A 53 -0.09 -6.04 2.75
CA THR A 53 -0.40 -7.44 3.06
C THR A 53 -0.66 -8.26 1.79
N LEU A 54 -1.36 -7.68 0.81
CA LEU A 54 -1.56 -8.30 -0.49
C LEU A 54 -0.22 -8.52 -1.21
N GLU A 55 0.65 -7.52 -1.22
CA GLU A 55 2.00 -7.60 -1.80
C GLU A 55 2.85 -8.69 -1.15
N LEU A 56 2.86 -8.76 0.18
CA LEU A 56 3.63 -9.76 0.92
C LEU A 56 3.06 -11.19 0.74
N SER A 57 1.78 -11.31 0.41
CA SER A 57 1.15 -12.59 0.05
C SER A 57 1.42 -13.02 -1.40
N GLY A 58 1.99 -12.14 -2.24
CA GLY A 58 2.23 -12.38 -3.66
C GLY A 58 0.97 -12.25 -4.54
N ALA A 59 -0.10 -11.63 -4.02
CA ALA A 59 -1.35 -11.43 -4.74
C ALA A 59 -1.28 -10.23 -5.70
N HIS A 60 -0.37 -10.27 -6.68
CA HIS A 60 -0.04 -9.14 -7.57
C HIS A 60 -1.28 -8.53 -8.25
N ASP A 61 -2.17 -9.36 -8.79
CA ASP A 61 -3.38 -8.91 -9.49
C ASP A 61 -4.31 -8.15 -8.55
N GLN A 62 -4.51 -8.67 -7.34
CA GLN A 62 -5.36 -8.01 -6.34
C GLN A 62 -4.76 -6.68 -5.88
N VAL A 63 -3.43 -6.56 -5.83
CA VAL A 63 -2.77 -5.29 -5.53
C VAL A 63 -2.99 -4.29 -6.66
N ILE A 64 -2.84 -4.71 -7.92
CA ILE A 64 -3.06 -3.85 -9.09
C ILE A 64 -4.51 -3.36 -9.11
N ASP A 65 -5.48 -4.27 -9.01
CA ASP A 65 -6.91 -3.93 -8.96
C ASP A 65 -7.22 -2.97 -7.81
N PHE A 66 -6.65 -3.23 -6.63
CA PHE A 66 -6.83 -2.34 -5.48
C PHE A 66 -6.26 -0.94 -5.76
N CYS A 67 -5.03 -0.86 -6.30
CA CYS A 67 -4.38 0.39 -6.65
C CYS A 67 -5.18 1.17 -7.70
N GLU A 68 -5.69 0.53 -8.74
CA GLU A 68 -6.48 1.18 -9.79
C GLU A 68 -7.79 1.76 -9.27
N ASN A 69 -8.52 0.96 -8.49
CA ASN A 69 -9.76 1.41 -7.84
C ASN A 69 -9.49 2.58 -6.89
N TYR A 70 -8.42 2.48 -6.10
CA TYR A 70 -8.08 3.49 -5.12
C TYR A 70 -7.59 4.79 -5.76
N ARG A 71 -6.78 4.70 -6.83
CA ARG A 71 -6.37 5.87 -7.63
C ARG A 71 -7.57 6.53 -8.30
N SER A 72 -8.54 5.76 -8.79
CA SER A 72 -9.78 6.29 -9.36
C SER A 72 -10.58 7.07 -8.31
N PHE A 73 -10.73 6.51 -7.09
CA PHE A 73 -11.33 7.22 -5.96
C PHE A 73 -10.59 8.52 -5.61
N LEU A 74 -9.25 8.55 -5.63
CA LEU A 74 -8.48 9.76 -5.35
C LEU A 74 -8.62 10.84 -6.43
N LYS A 75 -8.90 10.48 -7.69
CA LYS A 75 -9.14 11.45 -8.77
C LYS A 75 -10.42 12.26 -8.55
N GLU A 76 -11.41 11.69 -7.87
CA GLU A 76 -12.68 12.36 -7.55
C GLU A 76 -12.55 13.36 -6.38
N LYS A 77 -11.43 13.33 -5.66
CA LYS A 77 -11.15 14.23 -4.53
C LYS A 77 -10.60 15.58 -5.01
N GLU A 78 -10.68 16.59 -4.14
CA GLU A 78 -10.02 17.88 -4.37
C GLU A 78 -8.49 17.67 -4.47
N GLN A 79 -7.91 18.12 -5.58
CA GLN A 79 -6.51 17.87 -5.91
C GLN A 79 -5.58 18.83 -5.14
N ASN A 80 -5.33 18.49 -3.88
CA ASN A 80 -4.35 19.16 -3.04
C ASN A 80 -3.03 18.37 -2.96
N VAL A 81 -2.02 18.94 -2.29
CA VAL A 81 -0.69 18.34 -2.17
C VAL A 81 -0.72 16.96 -1.49
N LEU A 82 -1.61 16.74 -0.51
CA LEU A 82 -1.71 15.46 0.19
C LEU A 82 -2.31 14.39 -0.71
N VAL A 83 -3.39 14.69 -1.42
CA VAL A 83 -4.03 13.78 -2.38
C VAL A 83 -3.05 13.37 -3.48
N ARG A 84 -2.31 14.33 -4.06
CA ARG A 84 -1.30 14.07 -5.08
C ARG A 84 -0.17 13.16 -4.57
N LYS A 85 0.35 13.43 -3.37
CA LYS A 85 1.36 12.57 -2.72
C LYS A 85 0.85 11.16 -2.47
N HIS A 86 -0.40 11.03 -2.05
CA HIS A 86 -0.99 9.72 -1.78
C HIS A 86 -1.25 8.94 -3.07
N ASN A 87 -1.74 9.60 -4.11
CA ASN A 87 -1.89 9.01 -5.45
C ASN A 87 -0.54 8.54 -6.02
N ALA A 88 0.52 9.33 -5.84
CA ALA A 88 1.87 8.95 -6.22
C ALA A 88 2.39 7.72 -5.46
N PHE A 89 2.13 7.64 -4.15
CA PHE A 89 2.46 6.47 -3.35
C PHE A 89 1.76 5.22 -3.89
N VAL A 90 0.45 5.28 -4.14
CA VAL A 90 -0.34 4.15 -4.66
C VAL A 90 0.13 3.75 -6.06
N SER A 91 0.44 4.74 -6.91
CA SER A 91 0.94 4.51 -8.27
C SER A 91 2.32 3.84 -8.27
N GLU A 92 3.22 4.21 -7.35
CA GLU A 92 4.51 3.53 -7.16
C GLU A 92 4.32 2.06 -6.76
N ARG A 93 3.36 1.76 -5.86
CA ARG A 93 3.05 0.38 -5.48
C ARG A 93 2.53 -0.44 -6.66
N GLN A 94 1.61 0.13 -7.44
CA GLN A 94 1.11 -0.51 -8.66
C GLN A 94 2.24 -0.78 -9.67
N ALA A 95 3.10 0.21 -9.92
CA ALA A 95 4.22 0.06 -10.84
C ALA A 95 5.17 -1.07 -10.42
N ILE A 96 5.45 -1.22 -9.12
CA ILE A 96 6.25 -2.35 -8.61
C ILE A 96 5.60 -3.69 -8.95
N GLN A 97 4.27 -3.81 -8.86
CA GLN A 97 3.59 -5.06 -9.22
C GLN A 97 3.67 -5.36 -10.71
N HIS A 98 3.54 -4.35 -11.57
CA HIS A 98 3.75 -4.51 -13.01
C HIS A 98 5.19 -4.97 -13.31
N VAL A 99 6.21 -4.41 -12.64
CA VAL A 99 7.59 -4.91 -12.79
C VAL A 99 7.70 -6.39 -12.39
N LEU A 100 7.06 -6.81 -11.30
CA LEU A 100 7.06 -8.20 -10.86
C LEU A 100 6.33 -9.14 -11.83
N ARG A 101 5.39 -8.61 -12.62
CA ARG A 101 4.69 -9.31 -13.71
C ARG A 101 5.40 -9.23 -15.08
N GLU A 102 6.59 -8.63 -15.12
CA GLU A 102 7.33 -8.35 -16.36
C GLU A 102 6.64 -7.37 -17.33
N GLU A 103 5.68 -6.61 -16.83
CA GLU A 103 4.90 -5.56 -17.52
C GLU A 103 5.63 -4.21 -17.41
N GLN A 104 6.78 -4.12 -18.07
CA GLN A 104 7.69 -2.98 -17.90
C GLN A 104 7.15 -1.66 -18.45
N ASP A 105 6.35 -1.71 -19.52
CA ASP A 105 5.82 -0.51 -20.17
C ASP A 105 4.72 0.14 -19.30
N GLU A 106 3.86 -0.68 -18.70
CA GLU A 106 2.86 -0.27 -17.73
C GLU A 106 3.51 0.36 -16.49
N ALA A 107 4.52 -0.31 -15.93
CA ALA A 107 5.28 0.22 -14.81
C ALA A 107 5.94 1.57 -15.16
N LYS A 108 6.60 1.65 -16.31
CA LYS A 108 7.30 2.84 -16.77
C LYS A 108 6.34 4.02 -16.95
N SER A 109 5.19 3.78 -17.59
CA SER A 109 4.15 4.79 -17.81
C SER A 109 3.69 5.40 -16.48
N LEU A 110 3.36 4.54 -15.50
CA LEU A 110 2.94 4.98 -14.15
C LEU A 110 4.00 5.84 -13.46
N LEU A 111 5.27 5.39 -13.46
CA LEU A 111 6.34 6.12 -12.79
C LEU A 111 6.67 7.45 -13.48
N GLN A 112 6.53 7.53 -14.81
CA GLN A 112 6.68 8.77 -15.57
C GLN A 112 5.60 9.79 -15.19
N ASP A 113 4.34 9.36 -15.10
CA ASP A 113 3.24 10.22 -14.68
C ASP A 113 3.46 10.76 -13.26
N VAL A 114 3.91 9.90 -12.35
CA VAL A 114 4.20 10.29 -10.97
C VAL A 114 5.35 11.29 -10.89
N GLN A 115 6.45 11.04 -11.59
CA GLN A 115 7.58 11.97 -11.62
C GLN A 115 7.21 13.31 -12.28
N LYS A 116 6.35 13.29 -13.31
CA LYS A 116 5.84 14.51 -13.96
C LYS A 116 4.96 15.32 -13.00
N ASP A 117 4.13 14.65 -12.21
CA ASP A 117 3.24 15.31 -11.25
C ASP A 117 4.01 15.91 -10.06
N LEU A 118 4.78 15.09 -9.34
CA LEU A 118 5.45 15.54 -8.12
C LEU A 118 6.79 16.25 -8.36
N GLY A 119 7.42 15.98 -9.51
CA GLY A 119 8.78 16.38 -9.81
C GLY A 119 9.81 15.34 -9.35
N ARG A 120 10.94 15.29 -10.06
CA ARG A 120 12.09 14.43 -9.75
C ARG A 120 12.67 14.75 -8.37
N GLY A 121 13.11 13.73 -7.64
CA GLY A 121 13.71 13.83 -6.31
C GLY A 121 12.70 13.88 -5.17
N LYS A 122 11.38 13.81 -5.46
CA LYS A 122 10.32 13.80 -4.45
C LYS A 122 9.93 12.41 -3.99
N GLN A 123 10.22 11.39 -4.80
CA GLN A 123 9.86 10.01 -4.52
C GLN A 123 10.99 9.07 -4.95
N PRO A 124 11.90 8.69 -4.03
CA PRO A 124 13.15 8.03 -4.38
C PRO A 124 13.02 6.69 -5.10
N ILE A 125 12.04 5.86 -4.71
CA ILE A 125 11.81 4.56 -5.36
C ILE A 125 11.34 4.79 -6.80
N THR A 126 10.34 5.66 -7.03
CA THR A 126 9.93 6.09 -8.37
C THR A 126 11.11 6.55 -9.23
N ASP A 127 11.95 7.44 -8.71
CA ASP A 127 13.08 7.99 -9.48
C ASP A 127 14.12 6.91 -9.84
N GLU A 128 14.48 6.05 -8.89
CA GLU A 128 15.48 5.00 -9.08
C GLU A 128 14.96 3.89 -10.01
N LEU A 129 13.73 3.43 -9.78
CA LEU A 129 13.08 2.39 -10.59
C LEU A 129 12.80 2.87 -12.02
N LEU A 130 12.28 4.08 -12.20
CA LEU A 130 12.08 4.66 -13.53
C LEU A 130 13.41 4.77 -14.27
N GLY A 131 14.48 5.21 -13.59
CA GLY A 131 15.81 5.25 -14.16
C GLY A 131 16.32 3.87 -14.59
N TRP A 132 15.97 2.79 -13.89
CA TRP A 132 16.32 1.44 -14.34
C TRP A 132 15.55 1.02 -15.59
N LEU A 133 14.23 1.22 -15.59
CA LEU A 133 13.35 0.84 -16.70
C LEU A 133 13.68 1.63 -17.97
N GLN A 134 14.00 2.92 -17.86
CA GLN A 134 14.42 3.74 -19.01
C GLN A 134 15.73 3.28 -19.66
N ARG A 135 16.61 2.61 -18.90
CA ARG A 135 17.85 2.02 -19.40
C ARG A 135 17.67 0.59 -19.92
N GLY A 136 16.45 0.06 -19.92
CA GLY A 136 16.14 -1.29 -20.39
C GLY A 136 16.60 -2.40 -19.45
N TYR A 137 16.85 -2.11 -18.17
CA TYR A 137 17.19 -3.15 -17.21
C TYR A 137 15.97 -4.02 -16.89
N LYS A 138 16.12 -5.34 -17.00
CA LYS A 138 15.19 -6.29 -16.38
C LYS A 138 15.43 -6.30 -14.87
N VAL A 139 14.55 -5.66 -14.12
CA VAL A 139 14.64 -5.57 -12.66
C VAL A 139 14.12 -6.87 -12.04
N ASN A 140 14.95 -7.54 -11.26
CA ASN A 140 14.55 -8.78 -10.57
C ASN A 140 14.00 -8.51 -9.16
N ARG A 141 13.40 -9.55 -8.57
CA ARG A 141 12.78 -9.49 -7.24
C ARG A 141 13.76 -9.08 -6.13
N ASP A 142 15.02 -9.52 -6.19
CA ASP A 142 16.02 -9.18 -5.17
C ASP A 142 16.43 -7.71 -5.25
N GLN A 143 16.56 -7.16 -6.46
CA GLN A 143 16.81 -5.73 -6.67
C GLN A 143 15.65 -4.88 -6.12
N LEU A 144 14.40 -5.24 -6.46
CA LEU A 144 13.22 -4.57 -5.91
C LEU A 144 13.17 -4.66 -4.38
N THR A 145 13.41 -5.84 -3.82
CA THR A 145 13.39 -6.05 -2.36
C THR A 145 14.43 -5.17 -1.67
N ARG A 146 15.64 -5.06 -2.24
CA ARG A 146 16.69 -4.16 -1.69
C ARG A 146 16.28 -2.70 -1.79
N LEU A 147 15.69 -2.28 -2.90
CA LEU A 147 15.20 -0.91 -3.10
C LEU A 147 14.10 -0.56 -2.10
N GLN A 148 13.10 -1.44 -1.96
CA GLN A 148 12.00 -1.29 -1.01
C GLN A 148 12.51 -1.19 0.44
N LYS A 149 13.46 -2.05 0.84
CA LYS A 149 14.08 -1.99 2.17
C LYS A 149 14.85 -0.68 2.40
N LYS A 150 15.68 -0.27 1.44
CA LYS A 150 16.47 0.97 1.50
C LYS A 150 15.61 2.19 1.77
N HIS A 151 14.40 2.23 1.20
CA HIS A 151 13.50 3.37 1.27
C HIS A 151 12.31 3.18 2.20
N ASN A 152 12.39 2.22 3.13
CA ASN A 152 11.36 2.04 4.15
C ASN A 152 9.94 1.80 3.59
N TYR A 153 9.85 1.15 2.45
CA TYR A 153 8.62 0.99 1.66
C TYR A 153 7.44 0.37 2.43
N PHE A 154 7.72 -0.62 3.27
CA PHE A 154 6.73 -1.27 4.13
C PHE A 154 6.59 -0.57 5.48
N ILE A 155 5.35 -0.32 5.89
CA ILE A 155 4.98 0.46 7.06
C ILE A 155 4.68 -0.42 8.29
N VAL A 156 4.33 -1.69 8.11
CA VAL A 156 4.08 -2.62 9.21
C VAL A 156 5.39 -3.26 9.64
N ARG A 157 5.87 -2.89 10.84
CA ARG A 157 7.13 -3.36 11.40
C ARG A 157 6.99 -3.74 12.85
N LYS A 158 7.91 -4.56 13.35
CA LYS A 158 7.90 -4.98 14.76
C LYS A 158 7.92 -3.79 15.72
N GLU A 159 8.61 -2.72 15.34
CA GLU A 159 8.78 -1.51 16.15
C GLU A 159 7.55 -0.59 16.09
N SER A 160 6.73 -0.71 15.05
CA SER A 160 5.55 0.14 14.83
C SER A 160 4.25 -0.49 15.34
N VAL A 161 4.32 -1.70 15.91
CA VAL A 161 3.17 -2.44 16.41
C VAL A 161 3.11 -2.35 17.93
N ASN A 162 1.93 -2.10 18.47
CA ASN A 162 1.65 -2.07 19.91
C ASN A 162 0.72 -3.23 20.30
N PRO A 163 1.27 -4.38 20.71
CA PRO A 163 0.47 -5.55 21.09
C PRO A 163 -0.47 -5.31 22.28
N LYS A 164 -0.18 -4.33 23.14
CA LYS A 164 -0.94 -4.08 24.39
C LYS A 164 -2.36 -3.57 24.13
N ILE A 165 -2.59 -2.95 22.99
CA ILE A 165 -3.87 -2.35 22.63
C ILE A 165 -4.63 -3.18 21.58
N ALA A 166 -3.96 -4.15 20.96
CA ALA A 166 -4.51 -4.97 19.89
C ALA A 166 -5.75 -5.72 20.37
N MET A 167 -6.75 -5.81 19.48
CA MET A 167 -8.02 -6.45 19.77
C MET A 167 -8.41 -7.34 18.60
N ASP A 168 -8.82 -8.57 18.92
CA ASP A 168 -9.37 -9.51 17.94
C ASP A 168 -10.73 -9.01 17.40
N LEU A 169 -11.10 -9.49 16.22
CA LEU A 169 -12.41 -9.19 15.66
C LEU A 169 -13.52 -9.70 16.60
N PRO A 170 -14.58 -8.90 16.84
CA PRO A 170 -15.77 -9.34 17.57
C PRO A 170 -16.37 -10.64 16.99
N GLU A 171 -16.93 -11.46 17.87
CA GLU A 171 -17.68 -12.66 17.45
C GLU A 171 -18.87 -12.27 16.55
N GLY A 172 -19.03 -12.97 15.41
CA GLY A 172 -20.12 -12.72 14.45
C GLY A 172 -19.74 -11.92 13.20
N ILE A 173 -18.49 -11.46 13.07
CA ILE A 173 -18.01 -10.85 11.82
C ILE A 173 -17.74 -11.97 10.80
N SER A 174 -18.57 -12.02 9.74
CA SER A 174 -18.57 -13.10 8.74
C SER A 174 -17.16 -13.40 8.19
N PRO A 175 -16.74 -14.68 8.16
CA PRO A 175 -15.57 -15.09 7.42
C PRO A 175 -15.92 -15.17 5.94
N PHE A 176 -15.77 -14.02 5.26
CA PHE A 176 -15.98 -13.86 3.81
C PHE A 176 -17.45 -13.95 3.36
#